data_AF-A0A3P6RNE5-F1
#
_entry.id   AF-A0A3P6RNE5-F1
#
_cell.length_a   1.000
_cell.length_b   1.000
_cell.length_c   1.000
_cell.angle_alpha   90.00
_cell.angle_beta   90.00
_cell.angle_gamma   90.00
#
_symmetry.space_group_name_H-M   'P 1'
#
loop_
_entity.id
_entity.type
_entity.pdbx_description
1 polymer ?
#
loop_
_entity_poly.entity_id
_entity_poly.type
_entity_poly.pdbx_seq_one_letter_code
_entity_poly.pdbx_strand_id
1 'polypeptide(L)'
;MKTLHKPFSALFQEIKGRQQAFMKAFNAGDPKGAAAVYDPDGYFMPNGRNPVKGRAGIEEYFKEDMADGVQTAQVHLIYLI
;
A
#
# COMPACT_ATOMS: atom_id res chain seq x y z
N MET A 1 -5.63 31.72 -7.76
CA MET A 1 -6.20 31.97 -6.41
C MET A 1 -6.48 30.61 -5.77
N LYS A 2 -5.85 30.36 -4.61
CA LYS A 2 -6.00 29.25 -3.65
C LYS A 2 -5.77 27.81 -4.16
N THR A 3 -4.57 27.29 -3.90
CA THR A 3 -4.36 25.84 -3.72
C THR A 3 -5.30 25.37 -2.61
N LEU A 4 -6.27 24.54 -2.96
CA LEU A 4 -7.17 23.91 -1.99
C LEU A 4 -6.35 22.88 -1.20
N HIS A 5 -5.71 23.33 -0.11
CA HIS A 5 -4.98 22.44 0.77
C HIS A 5 -6.01 21.58 1.51
N LYS A 6 -5.96 20.26 1.31
CA LYS A 6 -6.84 19.34 2.03
C LYS A 6 -6.57 19.48 3.53
N PRO A 7 -7.59 19.67 4.39
CA PRO A 7 -7.37 19.77 5.82
C PRO A 7 -6.71 18.49 6.33
N PHE A 8 -5.75 18.64 7.25
CA PHE A 8 -4.94 17.53 7.78
C PHE A 8 -5.80 16.36 8.24
N SER A 9 -6.91 16.62 8.93
CA SER A 9 -7.85 15.58 9.38
C SER A 9 -8.43 14.74 8.24
N ALA A 10 -8.79 15.36 7.11
CA ALA A 10 -9.34 14.64 5.97
C ALA A 10 -8.26 13.85 5.21
N LEU A 11 -7.05 14.40 5.08
CA LEU A 11 -5.92 13.68 4.48
C LEU A 11 -5.53 12.48 5.34
N PHE A 12 -5.49 12.68 6.65
CA PHE A 12 -5.21 11.64 7.63
C PHE A 12 -6.19 10.47 7.53
N GLN A 13 -7.50 10.76 7.48
CA GLN A 13 -8.51 9.71 7.33
C GLN A 13 -8.39 8.97 5.99
N GLU A 14 -8.02 9.67 4.91
CA GLU A 14 -7.78 9.03 3.62
C GLU A 14 -6.60 8.05 3.68
N ILE A 15 -5.46 8.47 4.25
CA ILE A 15 -4.29 7.61 4.40
C ILE A 15 -4.64 6.38 5.24
N LYS A 16 -5.33 6.58 6.37
CA LYS A 16 -5.79 5.47 7.22
C LYS A 16 -6.72 4.52 6.47
N GLY A 17 -7.64 5.04 5.67
CA GLY A 17 -8.54 4.24 4.83
C GLY A 17 -7.78 3.39 3.81
N ARG A 18 -6.77 3.96 3.14
CA ARG A 18 -5.91 3.22 2.20
C ARG A 18 -5.11 2.12 2.90
N GLN A 19 -4.58 2.38 4.10
CA GLN A 19 -3.91 1.34 4.91
C GLN A 19 -4.84 0.19 5.27
N GLN A 20 -6.07 0.49 5.69
CA GLN A 20 -7.08 -0.52 5.99
C GLN A 20 -7.48 -1.33 4.76
N ALA A 21 -7.64 -0.68 3.60
CA ALA A 21 -7.91 -1.35 2.34
C ALA A 21 -6.78 -2.31 1.95
N PHE A 22 -5.52 -1.87 2.07
CA PHE A 22 -4.34 -2.69 1.84
C PHE A 22 -4.35 -3.93 2.75
N MET A 23 -4.44 -3.74 4.07
CA MET A 23 -4.41 -4.86 5.02
C MET A 23 -5.57 -5.83 4.79
N LYS A 24 -6.77 -5.33 4.49
CA LYS A 24 -7.92 -6.18 4.19
C LYS A 24 -7.66 -7.08 2.97
N ALA A 25 -7.16 -6.50 1.87
CA ALA A 25 -6.90 -7.25 0.66
C ALA A 25 -5.74 -8.24 0.85
N PHE A 26 -4.63 -7.77 1.42
CA PHE A 26 -3.45 -8.59 1.66
C PHE A 26 -3.78 -9.81 2.55
N ASN A 27 -4.47 -9.57 3.67
CA ASN A 27 -4.83 -10.64 4.62
C ASN A 27 -5.92 -11.58 4.08
N ALA A 28 -6.57 -11.24 2.97
CA ALA A 28 -7.49 -12.11 2.25
C ALA A 28 -6.83 -12.88 1.09
N GLY A 29 -5.51 -12.73 0.89
CA GLY A 29 -4.79 -13.32 -0.23
C GLY A 29 -5.12 -12.68 -1.58
N ASP A 30 -5.50 -11.39 -1.59
CA ASP A 30 -5.84 -10.63 -2.81
C ASP A 30 -4.70 -9.68 -3.21
N PRO A 31 -3.70 -10.15 -4.00
CA PRO A 31 -2.55 -9.34 -4.39
C PRO A 31 -2.95 -8.15 -5.27
N LYS A 32 -4.01 -8.31 -6.08
CA LYS A 32 -4.54 -7.24 -6.94
C LYS A 32 -5.18 -6.14 -6.12
N GLY A 33 -6.01 -6.50 -5.14
CA GLY A 33 -6.59 -5.56 -4.18
C GLY A 33 -5.53 -4.86 -3.34
N ALA A 34 -4.48 -5.57 -2.92
CA ALA A 34 -3.35 -4.98 -2.20
C ALA A 34 -2.57 -3.98 -3.07
N ALA A 35 -2.31 -4.29 -4.34
CA ALA A 35 -1.62 -3.39 -5.27
C ALA A 35 -2.48 -2.17 -5.66
N ALA A 36 -3.81 -2.26 -5.61
CA ALA A 36 -4.71 -1.20 -6.04
C ALA A 36 -4.57 0.12 -5.25
N VAL A 37 -4.03 0.08 -4.02
CA VAL A 37 -3.81 1.30 -3.22
C VAL A 37 -2.63 2.14 -3.71
N TYR A 38 -1.75 1.55 -4.54
CA TYR A 38 -0.59 2.21 -5.12
C TYR A 38 -0.97 2.94 -6.41
N ASP A 39 -0.26 4.03 -6.70
CA ASP A 39 -0.35 4.70 -7.99
C ASP A 39 0.10 3.78 -9.14
N PRO A 40 -0.45 3.94 -10.36
CA PRO A 40 -0.10 3.11 -11.51
C PRO A 40 1.41 3.06 -11.81
N ASP A 41 2.12 4.15 -11.54
CA ASP A 41 3.56 4.36 -11.73
C ASP A 41 4.35 4.45 -10.41
N GLY A 42 3.70 4.13 -9.28
CA GLY A 42 4.31 4.18 -7.95
C GLY A 42 5.44 3.16 -7.77
N TYR A 43 6.24 3.35 -6.73
CA TYR A 43 7.32 2.43 -6.35
C TYR A 43 6.99 1.73 -5.03
N PHE A 44 7.34 0.46 -4.95
CA PHE A 44 7.34 -0.33 -3.72
C PHE A 44 8.75 -0.78 -3.39
N MET A 45 9.13 -0.75 -2.11
CA MET A 45 10.47 -1.06 -1.64
C MET A 45 10.41 -2.25 -0.67
N PRO A 46 10.42 -3.49 -1.20
CA PRO A 46 10.48 -4.69 -0.37
C PRO A 46 11.84 -4.85 0.30
N ASN A 47 11.86 -5.49 1.47
CA ASN A 47 13.10 -5.78 2.20
C ASN A 47 13.97 -6.76 1.40
N GLY A 48 15.27 -6.46 1.28
CA GLY A 48 16.25 -7.37 0.68
C GLY A 48 16.11 -7.57 -0.83
N ARG A 49 15.27 -6.79 -1.52
CA ARG A 49 15.09 -6.85 -2.99
C ARG A 49 15.20 -5.45 -3.60
N ASN A 50 15.33 -5.40 -4.93
CA ASN A 50 15.30 -4.13 -5.66
C ASN A 50 13.91 -3.48 -5.59
N PRO A 51 13.82 -2.14 -5.68
CA PRO A 51 12.54 -1.45 -5.79
C PRO A 51 11.72 -1.97 -6.98
N VAL A 52 10.42 -2.18 -6.74
CA VAL A 52 9.45 -2.60 -7.74
C VAL A 52 8.74 -1.37 -8.28
N LYS A 53 8.70 -1.23 -9.62
CA LYS A 53 8.06 -0.09 -10.28
C LYS A 53 6.69 -0.47 -10.84
N GLY A 54 5.72 0.39 -10.59
CA GLY A 54 4.39 0.37 -11.17
C GLY A 54 3.48 -0.67 -10.52
N ARG A 55 2.18 -0.38 -10.53
CA ARG A 55 1.15 -1.21 -9.87
C ARG A 55 1.20 -2.67 -10.32
N ALA A 56 1.42 -2.93 -11.61
CA ALA A 56 1.51 -4.28 -12.14
C ALA A 56 2.69 -5.08 -11.56
N GLY A 57 3.86 -4.44 -11.40
CA GLY A 57 5.01 -5.08 -10.76
C GLY A 57 4.75 -5.35 -9.28
N ILE A 58 4.07 -4.40 -8.60
CA ILE A 58 3.70 -4.52 -7.18
C ILE A 58 2.71 -5.68 -6.96
N GLU A 59 1.74 -5.86 -7.86
CA GLU A 59 0.82 -6.99 -7.83
C GLU A 59 1.55 -8.33 -7.95
N GLU A 60 2.47 -8.47 -8.91
CA GLU A 60 3.23 -9.73 -9.06
C GLU A 60 4.11 -9.99 -7.84
N TYR A 61 4.74 -8.94 -7.29
CA TYR A 61 5.49 -9.08 -6.04
C TYR A 61 4.62 -9.63 -4.91
N PHE A 62 3.43 -9.07 -4.66
CA PHE A 62 2.58 -9.54 -3.57
C PHE A 62 2.08 -10.96 -3.79
N LYS A 63 1.81 -11.33 -5.04
CA LYS A 63 1.45 -12.70 -5.39
C LYS A 63 2.59 -13.68 -5.08
N GLU A 64 3.84 -13.33 -5.40
CA GLU A 64 5.02 -14.13 -5.01
C GLU A 64 5.16 -14.20 -3.49
N ASP A 65 5.09 -13.07 -2.79
CA ASP A 65 5.25 -12.99 -1.33
C ASP A 65 4.19 -13.85 -0.59
N MET A 66 2.96 -13.86 -1.08
CA MET A 66 1.89 -14.72 -0.57
C MET A 66 2.10 -16.20 -0.90
N ALA A 67 2.61 -16.52 -2.09
CA ALA A 67 2.96 -17.89 -2.47
C ALA A 67 4.12 -18.45 -1.64
N ASP A 68 5.06 -17.58 -1.22
CA ASP A 68 6.17 -17.89 -0.31
C ASP A 68 5.70 -18.04 1.16
N GLY A 69 4.40 -17.84 1.43
CA GLY A 69 3.77 -18.15 2.71
C GLY A 69 3.49 -16.94 3.60
N VAL A 70 3.69 -15.70 3.14
CA VAL A 70 3.29 -14.51 3.89
C VAL A 70 1.77 -14.37 3.87
N GLN A 71 1.14 -14.47 5.04
CA GLN A 71 -0.33 -14.52 5.14
C GLN A 71 -0.94 -13.24 5.71
N THR A 72 -0.18 -12.43 6.43
CA THR A 72 -0.71 -11.26 7.13
C THR A 72 0.23 -10.07 7.04
N ALA A 73 -0.35 -8.88 6.89
CA ALA A 73 0.33 -7.61 7.00
C ALA A 73 -0.32 -6.76 8.10
N GLN A 74 0.52 -6.03 8.84
CA GLN A 74 0.10 -4.93 9.69
C GLN A 74 0.83 -3.67 9.25
N VAL A 75 0.05 -2.62 8.98
CA VAL A 75 0.57 -1.31 8.62
C VAL A 75 0.23 -0.35 9.75
N HIS A 76 1.26 0.28 10.31
CA HIS A 76 1.14 1.27 11.36
C HIS A 76 1.49 2.63 10.77
N LEU A 77 0.62 3.62 10.98
CA LEU A 77 0.98 5.01 10.70
C LEU A 77 1.90 5.50 11.82
N ILE A 78 3.13 5.86 11.45
CA ILE A 78 4.09 6.42 12.39
C ILE A 78 3.90 7.93 12.39
N TYR A 79 3.61 8.51 13.55
CA TYR A 79 3.63 9.96 13.72
C TYR A 79 5.08 10.35 14.04
N LEU A 80 5.69 11.15 13.17
CA LEU A 80 6.86 11.93 13.57
C LEU A 80 6.36 13.02 14.52
N ILE A 81 6.55 12.77 15.82
CA ILE A 81 6.49 13.80 16.88
C ILE A 81 7.68 14.76 16.73
#